data_AF-A0A933H883-F1
#
_entry.id   AF-A0A933H883-F1
#
_cell.length_a   1.000
_cell.length_b   1.000
_cell.length_c   1.000
_cell.angle_alpha   90.00
_cell.angle_beta   90.00
_cell.angle_gamma   90.00
#
_symmetry.space_group_name_H-M   'P 1'
#
loop_
_entity.id
_entity.type
_entity.pdbx_description
1 polymer ?
#
loop_
_entity_poly.entity_id
_entity_poly.type
_entity_poly.pdbx_seq_one_letter_code
_entity_poly.pdbx_strand_id
1 'polypeptide(L)' 'MNVYKRLPIYVIQKAPGLLQMLYTLPERSAILDVRPRTLHDWLALGIPYQRLGKGRIWVNGQGFAQWVSEMRP' A
#
# COMPACT_ATOMS: atom_id res chain seq x y z
N MET A 1 5.62 -0.30 -22.42
CA MET A 1 4.64 -1.13 -21.69
C MET A 1 4.11 -0.29 -20.53
N ASN A 2 2.99 0.43 -20.72
CA ASN A 2 2.44 1.36 -19.73
C ASN A 2 1.43 0.63 -18.84
N VAL A 3 1.89 0.09 -17.72
CA VAL A 3 1.02 -0.60 -16.75
C VAL A 3 0.60 0.38 -15.66
N TYR A 4 -0.09 1.46 -16.04
CA TYR A 4 -0.88 2.22 -15.07
C TYR A 4 -2.11 1.38 -14.70
N LYS A 5 -1.92 0.36 -13.86
CA LYS A 5 -3.04 -0.19 -13.10
C LYS A 5 -3.50 0.93 -12.17
N ARG A 6 -4.48 1.71 -12.62
CA ARG A 6 -5.14 2.74 -11.81
C ARG A 6 -5.52 2.11 -10.48
N LEU A 7 -4.95 2.61 -9.39
CA LEU A 7 -5.36 2.18 -8.06
C LEU A 7 -6.88 2.36 -7.93
N PRO A 8 -7.60 1.43 -7.29
CA PRO A 8 -9.02 1.60 -7.09
C PRO A 8 -9.33 2.91 -6.36
N ILE A 9 -10.39 3.61 -6.78
CA ILE A 9 -10.76 4.93 -6.23
C ILE A 9 -10.94 4.89 -4.70
N TYR A 10 -11.46 3.81 -4.14
CA TYR A 10 -11.60 3.68 -2.68
C TYR A 10 -10.24 3.59 -1.97
N VAL A 11 -9.21 2.98 -2.58
CA VAL A 11 -7.85 2.96 -2.02
C VAL A 11 -7.29 4.37 -2.00
N ILE A 12 -7.51 5.10 -3.09
CA ILE A 12 -7.12 6.50 -3.25
C ILE A 12 -7.77 7.39 -2.18
N GLN A 13 -9.04 7.15 -1.84
CA GLN A 13 -9.78 7.88 -0.82
C GLN A 13 -9.38 7.50 0.61
N LYS A 14 -9.09 6.22 0.88
CA LYS A 14 -8.71 5.72 2.21
C LYS A 14 -7.25 6.00 2.57
N ALA A 15 -6.36 6.07 1.59
CA ALA A 15 -4.92 6.21 1.82
C ALA A 15 -4.52 7.44 2.66
N PRO A 16 -5.09 8.65 2.43
CA PRO A 16 -4.81 9.82 3.26
C PRO A 16 -5.25 9.69 4.72
N GLY A 17 -6.22 8.81 5.02
CA GLY A 17 -6.72 8.56 6.37
C GLY A 17 -5.89 7.55 7.17
N LEU A 18 -4.82 7.00 6.59
CA LEU A 18 -3.95 6.07 7.30
C LEU A 18 -3.08 6.80 8.31
N LEU A 19 -3.03 6.26 9.53
CA LEU A 19 -2.17 6.79 10.58
C LEU A 19 -0.69 6.58 10.20
N GLN A 20 0.18 7.44 10.71
CA GLN A 20 1.63 7.38 10.49
C GLN A 20 2.27 6.26 11.32
N MET A 21 1.89 5.02 11.02
CA MET A 21 2.36 3.82 11.69
C MET A 21 2.74 2.74 10.68
N LEU A 22 3.43 1.72 11.17
CA LEU A 22 3.76 0.54 10.38
C LEU A 22 2.59 -0.44 10.42
N TYR A 23 2.10 -0.80 9.24
CA TYR A 23 1.08 -1.82 9.08
C TYR A 23 1.70 -3.08 8.51
N THR A 24 1.35 -4.24 9.03
CA THR A 24 1.59 -5.50 8.32
C THR A 24 0.69 -5.59 7.08
N LEU A 25 1.05 -6.45 6.12
CA LEU A 25 0.21 -6.66 4.93
C LEU A 25 -1.24 -7.09 5.27
N PRO A 26 -1.50 -8.01 6.23
CA PRO A 26 -2.86 -8.37 6.60
C PRO A 26 -3.67 -7.20 7.17
N GLU A 27 -3.12 -6.45 8.12
CA GLU A 27 -3.80 -5.27 8.70
C GLU A 27 -4.14 -4.25 7.62
N ARG A 28 -3.17 -4.00 6.73
CA ARG A 28 -3.34 -3.07 5.63
C ARG A 28 -4.39 -3.52 4.63
N SER A 29 -4.47 -4.83 4.35
CA SER A 29 -5.48 -5.40 3.47
C SER A 29 -6.89 -5.22 4.03
N ALA A 30 -7.04 -5.39 5.35
CA ALA A 30 -8.32 -5.19 6.04
C ALA A 30 -8.76 -3.72 6.01
N ILE A 31 -7.86 -2.78 6.30
CA ILE A 31 -8.18 -1.35 6.30
C ILE A 31 -8.58 -0.86 4.91
N LEU A 32 -7.81 -1.27 3.89
CA LEU A 32 -8.07 -0.86 2.52
C LEU A 32 -9.23 -1.61 1.88
N ASP A 33 -9.69 -2.72 2.47
CA ASP A 33 -10.68 -3.64 1.90
C ASP A 33 -10.20 -4.22 0.55
N VAL A 34 -8.95 -4.72 0.55
CA VAL A 34 -8.31 -5.35 -0.62
C VAL A 34 -7.87 -6.77 -0.27
N ARG A 35 -7.74 -7.63 -1.29
CA ARG A 35 -7.16 -8.96 -1.07
C ARG A 35 -5.66 -8.85 -0.75
N PRO A 36 -5.10 -9.70 0.12
CA PRO A 36 -3.65 -9.72 0.39
C PRO A 36 -2.79 -9.86 -0.87
N ARG A 37 -3.25 -10.62 -1.87
CA ARG A 37 -2.58 -10.75 -3.17
C ARG A 37 -2.40 -9.41 -3.89
N THR A 38 -3.36 -8.50 -3.78
CA THR A 38 -3.27 -7.15 -4.36
C THR A 38 -2.12 -6.36 -3.76
N LEU A 39 -1.89 -6.48 -2.44
CA LEU A 39 -0.74 -5.84 -1.79
C LEU A 39 0.59 -6.45 -2.25
N HIS A 40 0.63 -7.77 -2.49
CA HIS A 40 1.81 -8.41 -3.07
C HIS A 40 2.11 -7.92 -4.48
N ASP A 41 1.09 -7.73 -5.32
CA ASP A 41 1.26 -7.13 -6.64
C ASP A 41 1.81 -5.69 -6.51
N TRP A 42 1.36 -4.92 -5.52
CA TRP A 42 1.88 -3.57 -5.28
C TRP A 42 3.31 -3.55 -4.74
N LEU A 43 3.78 -4.61 -4.06
CA LEU A 43 5.20 -4.79 -3.75
C LEU A 43 6.04 -4.89 -5.01
N ALA A 44 5.55 -5.60 -6.05
CA ALA A 44 6.22 -5.66 -7.34
C ALA A 44 6.18 -4.30 -8.10
N LEU A 45 5.21 -3.44 -7.78
CA LEU A 45 5.10 -2.07 -8.30
C LEU A 45 5.91 -1.04 -7.48
N GLY A 46 6.63 -1.46 -6.44
CA GLY A 46 7.52 -0.58 -5.69
C GLY A 46 6.86 0.23 -4.58
N ILE A 47 5.74 -0.21 -4.02
CA ILE A 47 5.21 0.37 -2.77
C ILE A 47 6.33 0.42 -1.71
N PRO A 48 6.49 1.52 -0.95
CA PRO A 48 7.54 1.61 0.07
C PRO A 48 7.26 0.67 1.24
N TYR A 49 8.19 -0.24 1.52
CA TYR A 49 8.09 -1.21 2.61
C TYR A 49 9.40 -1.36 3.37
N GLN A 50 9.30 -1.90 4.57
CA GLN A 50 10.43 -2.27 5.42
C GLN A 50 10.29 -3.74 5.81
N ARG A 51 11.43 -4.44 5.92
CA ARG A 51 11.48 -5.78 6.51
C ARG A 51 11.92 -5.64 7.96
N LEU A 52 11.11 -6.12 8.89
CA LEU A 52 11.41 -6.07 10.33
C LEU A 52 11.25 -7.45 10.96
N GLY A 53 12.03 -7.69 12.01
CA GLY A 53 12.06 -8.96 12.74
C GLY A 53 12.44 -10.14 11.85
N LYS A 54 11.66 -11.24 11.91
CA LYS A 54 11.86 -12.49 11.12
C LYS A 54 11.54 -12.33 9.63
N GLY A 55 11.84 -11.17 9.03
CA GLY A 55 11.58 -10.88 7.62
C GLY A 55 10.14 -10.49 7.30
N ARG A 56 9.34 -10.10 8.29
CA ARG A 56 7.95 -9.66 8.08
C ARG A 56 7.95 -8.32 7.35
N ILE A 57 7.06 -8.18 6.37
CA ILE A 57 6.92 -6.96 5.58
C ILE A 57 5.97 -6.00 6.29
N TRP A 58 6.44 -4.77 6.45
CA TRP A 58 5.71 -3.66 7.03
C TRP A 58 5.66 -2.52 6.02
N VAL A 59 4.52 -1.86 5.94
CA VAL A 59 4.31 -0.71 5.06
C VAL A 59 3.96 0.46 5.94
N ASN A 60 4.70 1.56 5.82
CA ASN A 60 4.40 2.79 6.54
C ASN A 60 3.13 3.46 5.95
N GLY A 61 2.22 3.92 6.81
CA GLY A 61 0.98 4.60 6.41
C GLY A 61 1.22 5.82 5.52
N GLN A 62 2.12 6.73 5.95
CA GLN A 62 2.48 7.95 5.25
C GLN A 62 3.18 7.65 3.92
N GLY A 63 4.20 6.78 3.92
CA GLY A 63 4.95 6.44 2.71
C GLY A 63 4.05 5.86 1.61
N PHE A 64 3.08 5.04 1.99
CA PHE A 64 2.07 4.59 1.05
C PHE A 64 1.13 5.68 0.58
N ALA A 65 0.65 6.55 1.47
CA ALA A 65 -0.24 7.64 1.07
C ALA A 65 0.45 8.53 0.02
N GLN A 66 1.74 8.79 0.21
CA GLN A 66 2.59 9.47 -0.78
C GLN A 66 2.69 8.68 -2.09
N TRP A 67 3.04 7.40 -2.04
CA TRP A 67 3.11 6.54 -3.24
C TRP A 67 1.79 6.48 -4.00
N VAL A 68 0.65 6.42 -3.30
CA VAL A 68 -0.69 6.49 -3.91
C VAL A 68 -0.92 7.83 -4.60
N SER A 69 -0.44 8.94 -4.00
CA SER A 69 -0.56 10.28 -4.60
C SER A 69 0.25 10.44 -5.88
N GLU A 70 1.44 9.82 -5.94
CA GLU A 70 2.33 9.80 -7.12
C GLU A 70 1.75 8.95 -8.27
N MET A 71 0.84 8.02 -7.96
CA MET A 71 0.12 7.20 -8.95
C MET A 71 -1.18 7.84 -9.44
N ARG A 72 -1.62 8.96 -8.88
CA ARG A 72 -2.75 9.72 -9.44
C ARG A 72 -2.29 10.44 -10.71
N PRO A 73 -3.08 10.43 -11.79
CA PRO A 73 -2.80 11.23 -12.98
C PRO A 73 -2.85 12.73 -12.69
#